data_AF-A0A2G3K6X3-F1
#
_entry.id   AF-A0A2G3K6X3-F1
#
_cell.length_a   1.000
_cell.length_b   1.000
_cell.length_c   1.000
_cell.angle_alpha   90.00
_cell.angle_beta   90.00
_cell.angle_gamma   90.00
#
_symmetry.space_group_name_H-M   'P 1'
#
loop_
_entity.id
_entity.type
_entity.pdbx_description
1 polymer ?
#
loop_
_entity_poly.entity_id
_entity_poly.type
_entity_poly.pdbx_seq_one_letter_code
_entity_poly.pdbx_strand_id
1 'polypeptide(L)' 'MKLIDYLSAERGRAKLVAAAANTSPEYIRHVAKGRKTPSLPMARAIREATGGSVDYDDFLPDKA' A
#
# COMPACT_ATOMS: atom_id res chain seq x y z
N MET A 1 -1.17 -9.13 6.28
CA MET A 1 -1.54 -9.42 4.87
C MET A 1 -0.76 -8.49 3.99
N LYS A 2 -0.11 -8.98 2.93
CA LYS A 2 0.73 -8.12 2.09
C LYS A 2 -0.11 -7.07 1.36
N LEU A 3 0.46 -5.88 1.16
CA LEU A 3 -0.20 -4.79 0.43
C LEU A 3 -0.61 -5.22 -0.97
N ILE A 4 0.20 -6.05 -1.64
CA ILE A 4 -0.12 -6.57 -2.97
C ILE A 4 -1.38 -7.43 -2.97
N ASP A 5 -1.60 -8.25 -1.95
CA ASP A 5 -2.77 -9.11 -1.81
C ASP A 5 -4.00 -8.24 -1.50
N TYR A 6 -3.85 -7.29 -0.58
CA TYR A 6 -4.90 -6.33 -0.24
C TYR A 6 -5.41 -5.59 -1.49
N LEU A 7 -4.50 -5.14 -2.35
CA LEU A 7 -4.83 -4.44 -3.59
C LEU A 7 -5.44 -5.37 -4.65
N SER A 8 -5.06 -6.64 -4.66
CA SER A 8 -5.50 -7.62 -5.66
C SER A 8 -6.88 -8.20 -5.33
N ALA A 9 -7.30 -8.17 -4.07
CA ALA A 9 -8.60 -8.65 -3.63
C ALA A 9 -9.79 -7.90 -4.26
N GLU A 10 -9.60 -6.67 -4.72
CA GLU A 10 -10.68 -5.89 -5.36
C GLU A 10 -10.16 -4.87 -6.36
N ARG A 11 -10.76 -4.88 -7.56
CA ARG A 11 -10.41 -3.94 -8.62
C ARG A 11 -10.77 -2.51 -8.21
N GLY A 12 -9.75 -1.67 -8.04
CA GLY A 12 -9.91 -0.25 -7.70
C GLY A 12 -9.40 0.14 -6.32
N ARG A 13 -9.05 -0.82 -5.45
CA ARG A 13 -8.49 -0.53 -4.12
C ARG A 13 -7.26 0.38 -4.15
N ALA A 14 -6.39 0.23 -5.16
CA ALA A 14 -5.24 1.12 -5.32
C ALA A 14 -5.65 2.59 -5.47
N LYS A 15 -6.79 2.90 -6.09
CA LYS A 15 -7.31 4.26 -6.19
C LYS A 15 -7.87 4.75 -4.86
N LEU A 16 -8.60 3.89 -4.14
CA LEU A 16 -9.17 4.23 -2.83
C LEU A 16 -8.09 4.50 -1.79
N VAL A 17 -7.11 3.61 -1.69
CA VAL A 17 -5.96 3.76 -0.78
C VAL A 17 -5.17 5.01 -1.14
N ALA A 18 -4.94 5.25 -2.42
CA ALA A 18 -4.23 6.45 -2.87
C ALA A 18 -4.96 7.74 -2.53
N ALA A 19 -6.29 7.79 -2.72
CA ALA A 19 -7.10 8.94 -2.37
C ALA A 19 -7.08 9.21 -0.86
N ALA A 20 -7.24 8.16 -0.03
CA ALA A 20 -7.19 8.29 1.42
C ALA A 20 -5.79 8.66 1.95
N ALA A 21 -4.73 8.14 1.33
CA ALA A 21 -3.34 8.47 1.67
C ALA A 21 -2.80 9.74 0.98
N ASN A 22 -3.67 10.50 0.29
CA ASN A 22 -3.34 11.71 -0.46
C ASN A 22 -2.12 11.54 -1.40
N THR A 23 -2.15 10.50 -2.23
CA THR A 23 -1.08 10.13 -3.16
C THR A 23 -1.63 9.59 -4.49
N SER A 24 -0.76 9.12 -5.38
CA SER A 24 -1.18 8.55 -6.66
C SER A 24 -1.40 7.02 -6.58
N PRO A 25 -2.35 6.46 -7.36
CA PRO A 25 -2.54 5.01 -7.43
C PRO A 25 -1.31 4.27 -7.95
N GLU A 26 -0.51 4.91 -8.80
CA GLU A 26 0.75 4.37 -9.29
C GLU A 26 1.79 4.24 -8.18
N TYR A 27 1.90 5.25 -7.31
CA TYR A 27 2.78 5.20 -6.14
C TYR A 27 2.45 3.99 -5.25
N ILE A 28 1.16 3.79 -4.94
CA ILE A 28 0.70 2.63 -4.16
C ILE A 28 1.10 1.30 -4.82
N ARG A 29 0.95 1.18 -6.14
CA ARG A 29 1.40 -0.02 -6.87
C ARG A 29 2.91 -0.20 -6.85
N HIS A 30 3.70 0.88 -6.88
CA HIS A 30 5.15 0.79 -6.77
C HIS A 30 5.59 0.34 -5.38
N VAL A 31 4.93 0.82 -4.32
CA VAL A 31 5.14 0.33 -2.96
C VAL A 31 4.82 -1.16 -2.87
N ALA A 32 3.61 -1.56 -3.30
CA ALA A 32 3.17 -2.96 -3.24
C ALA A 32 4.07 -3.93 -4.03
N LYS A 33 4.76 -3.46 -5.07
CA LYS A 33 5.70 -4.24 -5.87
C LYS A 33 7.14 -4.20 -5.36
N GLY A 34 7.40 -3.55 -4.22
CA GLY A 34 8.75 -3.37 -3.70
C GLY A 34 9.64 -2.42 -4.51
N ARG A 35 9.07 -1.66 -5.46
CA ARG A 35 9.80 -0.72 -6.33
C ARG A 35 10.03 0.64 -5.69
N LYS A 36 9.23 0.98 -4.67
CA LYS A 36 9.41 2.16 -3.83
C LYS A 36 9.24 1.81 -2.37
N THR A 37 10.08 2.37 -1.52
CA THR A 37 9.89 2.36 -0.08
C THR A 37 9.21 3.67 0.34
N PRO A 38 8.04 3.62 1.02
CA PRO A 38 7.40 4.82 1.50
C PRO A 38 8.17 5.44 2.67
N SER A 39 8.12 6.76 2.79
CA SER A 39 8.57 7.45 4.00
C SER A 39 7.67 7.07 5.19
N LEU A 40 8.16 7.22 6.42
CA LEU A 40 7.37 6.93 7.64
C LEU A 40 5.98 7.61 7.66
N PRO A 41 5.84 8.90 7.32
CA PRO A 41 4.53 9.56 7.25
C PRO A 41 3.60 8.94 6.20
N MET A 42 4.13 8.64 5.01
CA MET A 42 3.36 8.01 3.94
C MET A 42 2.98 6.58 4.32
N ALA A 43 3.86 5.88 5.03
CA ALA A 43 3.60 4.53 5.45
C ALA A 43 2.45 4.48 6.47
N ARG A 44 2.43 5.43 7.40
CA ARG A 44 1.32 5.62 8.33
C ARG A 44 0.01 5.91 7.60
N ALA A 45 0.03 6.80 6.61
CA ALA A 45 -1.15 7.12 5.81
C ALA A 45 -1.71 5.91 5.05
N ILE A 46 -0.84 5.05 4.50
CA ILE A 46 -1.25 3.79 3.83
C ILE A 46 -1.85 2.81 4.84
N ARG A 47 -1.25 2.64 6.02
CA ARG A 47 -1.78 1.77 7.08
C ARG A 47 -3.17 2.23 7.53
N GLU A 48 -3.34 3.54 7.76
CA GLU A 48 -4.64 4.13 8.11
C GLU A 48 -5.67 3.97 6.97
N ALA A 49 -5.27 4.19 5.72
CA ALA A 49 -6.11 4.01 4.53
C ALA A 49 -6.56 2.56 4.28
N THR A 50 -5.82 1.58 4.81
CA THR A 50 -6.19 0.15 4.76
C THR A 50 -6.94 -0.30 6.02
N GLY A 51 -7.28 0.63 6.92
CA GLY A 51 -7.92 0.32 8.20
C GLY A 51 -7.05 -0.54 9.13
N GLY A 52 -5.73 -0.51 8.96
CA GLY A 52 -4.80 -1.37 9.70
C GLY A 52 -4.69 -2.80 9.16
N SER A 53 -5.33 -3.13 8.03
CA SER A 53 -5.26 -4.48 7.42
C SER A 53 -3.87 -4.83 6.87
N VAL A 54 -3.07 -3.81 6.56
CA VAL A 54 -1.69 -3.94 6.07
C VAL A 54 -0.78 -3.22 7.05
N ASP A 55 0.14 -3.96 7.67
CA ASP A 55 1.14 -3.41 8.57
C ASP A 55 2.43 -3.02 7.83
N TYR A 56 3.33 -2.30 8.50
CA TYR A 56 4.56 -1.77 7.89
C TYR A 56 5.43 -2.84 7.22
N ASP A 57 5.59 -3.99 7.87
CA ASP A 57 6.37 -5.13 7.38
C ASP A 57 5.71 -5.83 6.18
N ASP A 58 4.42 -5.55 5.95
CA ASP A 58 3.61 -6.15 4.90
C ASP A 58 3.53 -5.30 3.62
N PHE A 59 4.20 -4.14 3.59
CA PHE A 59 4.12 -3.23 2.44
C PHE A 59 4.84 -3.74 1.21
N LEU A 60 5.91 -4.50 1.44
CA LEU A 60 6.79 -5.02 0.41
C LEU A 60 6.56 -6.53 0.27
N PRO A 61 6.68 -7.09 -0.94
CA PRO A 61 6.68 -8.54 -1.13
C PRO A 61 7.89 -9.14 -0.42
N ASP A 62 7.76 -10.38 0.05
CA ASP A 62 8.90 -11.13 0.58
C ASP A 62 9.93 -11.29 -0.55
N LYS A 63 11.20 -10.97 -0.25
CA LYS A 63 12.28 -11.24 -1.21
C LYS A 63 12.40 -12.75 -1.35
N ALA A 64 12.10 -13.25 -2.55
CA ALA A 64 12.43 -14.61 -2.95
C ALA A 64 13.96 -14.80 -3.01
#